data_AF-K0SDF9-F1
#
_entry.id   AF-K0SDF9-F1
#
_cell.length_a   1.000
_cell.length_b   1.000
_cell.length_c   1.000
_cell.angle_alpha   90.00
_cell.angle_beta   90.00
_cell.angle_gamma   90.00
#
_symmetry.space_group_name_H-M   'P 1'
#
loop_
_entity.id
_entity.type
_entity.pdbx_description
1 polymer ?
#
loop_
_entity_poly.entity_id
_entity_poly.type
_entity_poly.pdbx_seq_one_letter_code
_entity_poly.pdbx_strand_id
1 'polypeptide(L)'
;MALAAEETTKSSRKRAASSSEDAENDAAEEGECKRTKLPPPGRTIRDALPDSLVAAVCDFLTLPSRLMTALALGGGNGGSIGGTAVVVSSLVGGAPVTSLDFEDVEKELAGRLTDDHLESMLRLADAATGLQILKLAGCTNVTGSGLRPLRGSRVLRQVDFTLRGNHEAAKEEEEESRLSKEEVVSFLQSLLDGGGTALRDVSFPKAWAGDPAVVQWKANFDQYKAGCQIACSKVDCGNLISSSYHQTCYDCLNMICEPCSDEWDDVNGYPTVHCD
;
A
#
# COMPACT_ATOMS: atom_id res chain seq x y z
N MET A 1 -7.01 -36.56 52.84
CA MET A 1 -5.70 -36.17 52.27
C MET A 1 -5.99 -34.99 51.36
N ALA A 2 -6.07 -33.73 51.80
CA ALA A 2 -5.11 -32.87 52.51
C ALA A 2 -3.84 -32.57 51.68
N LEU A 3 -3.55 -31.26 51.58
CA LEU A 3 -2.37 -30.54 51.05
C LEU A 3 -2.43 -30.16 49.56
N ALA A 4 -1.99 -28.99 49.07
CA ALA A 4 -1.66 -27.65 49.59
C ALA A 4 -1.05 -26.83 48.42
N ALA A 5 -1.34 -25.52 48.37
CA ALA A 5 -0.51 -24.40 47.86
C ALA A 5 -0.03 -24.40 46.38
N GLU A 6 0.22 -23.29 45.67
CA GLU A 6 0.86 -22.02 46.06
C GLU A 6 0.26 -20.79 45.36
N GLU A 7 0.16 -19.70 46.13
CA GLU A 7 0.02 -18.32 45.66
C GLU A 7 1.39 -17.76 45.22
N THR A 8 1.42 -16.97 44.15
CA THR A 8 2.57 -16.10 43.82
C THR A 8 2.16 -14.64 43.74
N THR A 9 3.04 -13.83 44.30
CA THR A 9 2.84 -12.52 44.90
C THR A 9 2.93 -11.36 43.91
N LYS A 10 2.02 -10.39 44.08
CA LYS A 10 2.05 -9.06 43.45
C LYS A 10 3.23 -8.24 43.98
N SER A 11 4.10 -7.76 43.09
CA SER A 11 5.18 -6.82 43.41
C SER A 11 4.82 -5.42 42.90
N SER A 12 4.32 -4.58 43.80
CA SER A 12 4.07 -3.15 43.57
C SER A 12 5.35 -2.36 43.78
N ARG A 13 5.98 -1.84 42.72
CA ARG A 13 7.06 -0.85 42.82
C ARG A 13 6.52 0.57 42.60
N LYS A 14 6.27 1.23 43.72
CA LYS A 14 6.07 2.66 43.90
C LYS A 14 7.39 3.38 43.62
N ARG A 15 7.48 4.18 42.56
CA ARG A 15 8.61 5.13 42.36
C ARG A 15 8.15 6.53 42.76
N ALA A 16 8.90 7.10 43.69
CA ALA A 16 8.73 8.44 44.21
C ALA A 16 9.21 9.48 43.19
N ALA A 17 8.51 10.61 43.19
CA ALA A 17 8.92 11.84 42.56
C ALA A 17 10.19 12.39 43.24
N SER A 18 11.16 12.81 42.43
CA SER A 18 12.28 13.64 42.86
C SER A 18 12.26 14.90 42.02
N SER A 19 11.88 15.99 42.67
CA SER A 19 12.02 17.37 42.22
C SER A 19 13.49 17.76 42.41
N SER A 20 14.16 18.17 41.34
CA SER A 20 15.41 18.91 41.42
C SER A 20 15.32 20.08 40.44
N GLU A 21 15.04 21.23 41.01
CA GLU A 21 15.20 22.54 40.42
C GLU A 21 16.69 22.86 40.41
N ASP A 22 17.32 22.93 39.24
CA ASP A 22 18.59 23.64 39.09
C ASP A 22 18.51 24.46 37.81
N ALA A 23 18.51 25.77 38.03
CA ALA A 23 18.58 26.81 37.03
C ALA A 23 20.04 26.95 36.59
N GLU A 24 20.32 26.67 35.32
CA GLU A 24 21.54 27.13 34.67
C GLU A 24 21.17 28.04 33.50
N ASN A 25 21.66 29.26 33.64
CA ASN A 25 21.32 30.45 32.90
C ASN A 25 22.46 30.67 31.88
N ASP A 26 22.34 30.07 30.70
CA ASP A 26 23.26 30.31 29.60
C ASP A 26 22.62 31.24 28.57
N ALA A 27 23.21 32.42 28.46
CA ALA A 27 22.86 33.48 27.53
C ALA A 27 23.03 32.99 26.09
N ALA A 28 21.91 32.69 25.43
CA ALA A 28 21.85 32.52 23.99
C ALA A 28 21.97 33.89 23.33
N GLU A 29 23.05 34.11 22.59
CA GLU A 29 23.11 35.13 21.55
C GLU A 29 21.90 34.92 20.62
N GLU A 30 21.00 35.90 20.61
CA GLU A 30 19.91 36.01 19.64
C GLU A 30 20.50 36.25 18.25
N GLY A 31 20.91 35.16 17.59
CA GLY A 31 21.05 35.16 16.14
C GLY A 31 19.68 35.40 15.54
N GLU A 32 19.42 36.63 15.06
CA GLU A 32 18.24 36.98 14.28
C GLU A 32 18.10 35.98 13.11
N CYS A 33 17.29 34.94 13.32
CA CYS A 33 16.75 34.14 12.25
C CYS A 33 15.93 35.10 11.39
N LYS A 34 16.54 35.58 10.31
CA LYS A 34 15.91 36.34 9.24
C LYS A 34 14.79 35.48 8.67
N ARG A 35 13.63 35.54 9.31
CA ARG A 35 12.41 34.86 8.94
C ARG A 35 12.07 35.37 7.56
N THR A 36 12.35 34.55 6.54
CA THR A 36 12.06 34.87 5.15
C THR A 36 10.59 35.25 5.09
N LYS A 37 10.30 36.51 4.76
CA LYS A 37 8.92 37.00 4.64
C LYS A 37 8.17 36.05 3.69
N LEU A 38 7.02 35.54 4.15
CA LEU A 38 6.15 34.73 3.32
C LEU A 38 5.88 35.46 1.99
N PRO A 39 5.87 34.74 0.86
CA PRO A 39 5.59 35.35 -0.42
C PRO A 39 4.25 36.09 -0.38
N PRO A 40 4.11 37.17 -1.17
CA PRO A 40 2.87 37.94 -1.22
C PRO A 40 1.68 37.03 -1.57
N PRO A 41 0.47 37.32 -1.05
CA PRO A 41 -0.72 36.53 -1.34
C PRO A 41 -0.93 36.44 -2.86
N GLY A 42 -1.04 35.21 -3.37
CA GLY A 42 -1.22 34.91 -4.79
C GLY A 42 -0.01 34.26 -5.48
N ARG A 43 1.15 34.12 -4.81
CA ARG A 43 2.23 33.23 -5.26
C ARG A 43 2.15 31.89 -4.56
N THR A 44 2.18 30.82 -5.33
CA THR A 44 2.22 29.46 -4.79
C THR A 44 3.64 29.14 -4.34
N ILE A 45 3.81 28.20 -3.40
CA ILE A 45 5.15 27.70 -3.00
C ILE A 45 5.94 27.19 -4.21
N ARG A 46 5.22 26.71 -5.24
CA ARG A 46 5.80 26.30 -6.53
C ARG A 46 6.55 27.42 -7.25
N ASP A 47 6.11 28.67 -7.11
CA ASP A 47 6.81 29.82 -7.72
C ASP A 47 8.13 30.16 -7.01
N ALA A 48 8.33 29.61 -5.79
CA ALA A 48 9.50 29.88 -4.96
C ALA A 48 10.55 28.77 -5.00
N LEU A 49 10.20 27.56 -5.43
CA LEU A 49 11.10 26.41 -5.46
C LEU A 49 11.41 25.98 -6.90
N PRO A 50 12.70 25.89 -7.29
CA PRO A 50 13.05 25.37 -8.60
C PRO A 50 12.69 23.88 -8.70
N ASP A 51 12.17 23.45 -9.84
CA ASP A 51 11.76 22.05 -10.10
C ASP A 51 12.88 21.04 -9.82
N SER A 52 14.15 21.43 -10.02
CA SER A 52 15.31 20.59 -9.73
C SER A 52 15.50 20.30 -8.24
N LEU A 53 15.20 21.26 -7.37
CA LEU A 53 15.27 21.05 -5.91
C LEU A 53 14.12 20.17 -5.45
N VAL A 54 12.92 20.39 -6.00
CA VAL A 54 11.74 19.55 -5.71
C VAL A 54 11.99 18.10 -6.13
N ALA A 55 12.54 17.88 -7.33
CA ALA A 55 12.96 16.56 -7.79
C ALA A 55 14.00 15.92 -6.84
N ALA A 56 15.04 16.67 -6.48
CA ALA A 56 16.09 16.17 -5.59
C ALA A 56 15.57 15.78 -4.19
N VAL A 57 14.60 16.52 -3.63
CA VAL A 57 13.97 16.15 -2.35
C VAL A 57 13.13 14.89 -2.50
N CYS A 58 12.38 14.76 -3.59
CA CYS A 58 11.54 13.59 -3.84
C CYS A 58 12.31 12.29 -4.06
N ASP A 59 13.58 12.35 -4.48
CA ASP A 59 14.44 11.15 -4.56
C ASP A 59 14.65 10.48 -3.18
N PHE A 60 14.54 11.24 -2.08
CA PHE A 60 14.62 10.73 -0.71
C PHE A 60 13.27 10.26 -0.15
N LEU A 61 12.17 10.47 -0.88
CA LEU A 61 10.83 10.14 -0.43
C LEU A 61 10.39 8.78 -0.99
N THR A 62 9.58 8.09 -0.20
CA THR A 62 8.82 6.91 -0.68
C THR A 62 7.86 7.35 -1.77
N LEU A 63 7.49 6.43 -2.67
CA LEU A 63 6.66 6.77 -3.81
C LEU A 63 5.31 7.40 -3.42
N PRO A 64 4.56 6.90 -2.41
CA PRO A 64 3.36 7.60 -1.96
C PRO A 64 3.64 9.03 -1.50
N SER A 65 4.74 9.25 -0.79
CA SER A 65 5.15 10.58 -0.33
C SER A 65 5.51 11.52 -1.47
N ARG A 66 6.12 11.02 -2.55
CA ARG A 66 6.35 11.80 -3.78
C ARG A 66 5.03 12.20 -4.44
N LEU A 67 4.09 11.27 -4.57
CA LEU A 67 2.78 11.55 -5.16
C LEU A 67 1.97 12.53 -4.31
N MET A 68 2.01 12.41 -2.98
CA MET A 68 1.40 13.39 -2.07
C MET A 68 2.05 14.78 -2.20
N THR A 69 3.38 14.84 -2.31
CA THR A 69 4.10 16.09 -2.56
C THR A 69 3.71 16.69 -3.91
N ALA A 70 3.59 15.87 -4.95
CA ALA A 70 3.13 16.28 -6.27
C ALA A 70 1.70 16.86 -6.21
N LEU A 71 0.80 16.26 -5.44
CA LEU A 71 -0.55 16.77 -5.21
C LEU A 71 -0.54 18.12 -4.48
N ALA A 72 0.26 18.24 -3.43
CA ALA A 72 0.36 19.47 -2.65
C ALA A 72 0.93 20.63 -3.48
N LEU A 73 1.95 20.37 -4.32
CA LEU A 73 2.56 21.35 -5.21
C LEU A 73 1.73 21.62 -6.47
N GLY A 74 0.90 20.65 -6.86
CA GLY A 74 0.03 20.71 -8.04
C GLY A 74 -1.14 21.68 -7.92
N GLY A 75 -1.43 22.19 -6.71
CA GLY A 75 -2.45 23.22 -6.48
C GLY A 75 -3.85 22.77 -6.90
N GLY A 76 -4.57 22.08 -6.00
CA GLY A 76 -5.92 21.62 -6.27
C GLY A 76 -6.89 22.76 -6.59
N ASN A 77 -7.31 22.88 -7.85
CA ASN A 77 -8.72 22.85 -8.26
C ASN A 77 -8.86 23.05 -9.77
N GLY A 78 -9.46 22.07 -10.45
CA GLY A 78 -10.19 22.29 -11.70
C GLY A 78 -9.36 22.58 -12.96
N GLY A 79 -8.89 21.53 -13.63
CA GLY A 79 -9.00 21.48 -15.09
C GLY A 79 -7.75 21.63 -15.95
N SER A 80 -6.57 21.92 -15.40
CA SER A 80 -5.34 21.98 -16.23
C SER A 80 -4.35 20.87 -15.89
N ILE A 81 -4.56 19.71 -16.52
CA ILE A 81 -3.72 18.51 -16.43
C ILE A 81 -2.26 18.79 -16.87
N GLY A 82 -2.05 19.82 -17.72
CA GLY A 82 -0.74 20.11 -18.32
C GLY A 82 0.35 20.55 -17.34
N GLY A 83 -0.01 21.27 -16.26
CA GLY A 83 0.98 21.75 -15.28
C GLY A 83 1.42 20.71 -14.25
N THR A 84 0.56 19.72 -13.97
CA THR A 84 0.81 18.69 -12.96
C THR A 84 1.60 17.52 -13.56
N ALA A 85 1.37 17.18 -14.84
CA ALA A 85 2.05 16.09 -15.53
C ALA A 85 3.58 16.26 -15.59
N VAL A 86 4.06 17.48 -15.84
CA VAL A 86 5.51 17.77 -15.93
C VAL A 86 6.21 17.51 -14.59
N VAL A 87 5.57 17.89 -13.49
CA VAL A 87 6.10 17.67 -12.14
C VAL A 87 6.11 16.18 -11.83
N VAL A 88 5.03 15.46 -12.14
CA VAL A 88 4.97 14.00 -11.90
C VAL A 88 6.04 13.26 -12.69
N SER A 89 6.27 13.57 -13.96
CA SER A 89 7.32 12.90 -14.75
C SER A 89 8.71 13.10 -14.15
N SER A 90 9.01 14.31 -13.65
CA SER A 90 10.27 14.58 -12.95
C SER A 90 10.35 13.90 -11.59
N LEU A 91 9.24 13.83 -10.83
CA LEU A 91 9.19 13.26 -9.49
C LEU A 91 9.21 11.73 -9.45
N VAL A 92 8.64 11.10 -10.48
CA VAL A 92 8.59 9.64 -10.63
C VAL A 92 9.79 9.12 -11.44
N GLY A 93 10.67 10.02 -11.90
CA GLY A 93 11.89 9.65 -12.61
C GLY A 93 11.64 9.02 -13.99
N GLY A 94 10.48 9.32 -14.61
CA GLY A 94 10.07 8.79 -15.92
C GLY A 94 9.76 7.29 -15.98
N ALA A 95 9.96 6.54 -14.89
CA ALA A 95 9.59 5.13 -14.82
C ALA A 95 8.09 4.97 -14.56
N PRO A 96 7.43 3.94 -15.11
CA PRO A 96 6.03 3.66 -14.78
C PRO A 96 5.90 3.28 -13.29
N VAL A 97 4.87 3.79 -12.63
CA VAL A 97 4.55 3.41 -11.25
C VAL A 97 3.93 2.02 -11.26
N THR A 98 4.68 1.02 -10.80
CA THR A 98 4.23 -0.37 -10.76
C THR A 98 3.72 -0.81 -9.39
N SER A 99 4.17 -0.16 -8.31
CA SER A 99 3.76 -0.48 -6.94
C SER A 99 3.47 0.79 -6.17
N LEU A 100 2.32 0.83 -5.50
CA LEU A 100 1.92 1.90 -4.59
C LEU A 100 1.61 1.29 -3.22
N ASP A 101 2.58 1.41 -2.33
CA ASP A 101 2.56 0.79 -1.01
C ASP A 101 2.65 1.87 0.07
N PHE A 102 1.61 1.99 0.90
CA PHE A 102 1.52 2.96 1.99
C PHE A 102 2.12 2.46 3.31
N GLU A 103 2.71 1.26 3.34
CA GLU A 103 3.30 0.66 4.53
C GLU A 103 4.40 1.51 5.19
N ASP A 104 5.19 2.21 4.37
CA ASP A 104 6.29 3.10 4.81
C ASP A 104 5.83 4.55 5.06
N VAL A 105 4.53 4.85 4.94
CA VAL A 105 3.99 6.18 5.24
C VAL A 105 3.64 6.25 6.72
N GLU A 106 4.03 7.34 7.38
CA GLU A 106 3.68 7.57 8.78
C GLU A 106 2.17 7.39 9.00
N LYS A 107 1.80 6.60 10.02
CA LYS A 107 0.42 6.20 10.30
C LYS A 107 -0.55 7.38 10.34
N GLU A 108 -0.17 8.48 11.02
CA GLU A 108 -1.03 9.66 11.12
C GLU A 108 -1.24 10.34 9.75
N LEU A 109 -0.23 10.32 8.89
CA LEU A 109 -0.32 10.89 7.56
C LEU A 109 -1.16 10.01 6.63
N ALA A 110 -0.92 8.69 6.64
CA ALA A 110 -1.72 7.72 5.89
C ALA A 110 -3.19 7.75 6.32
N GLY A 111 -3.44 7.86 7.64
CA GLY A 111 -4.77 7.97 8.21
C GLY A 111 -5.52 9.24 7.80
N ARG A 112 -4.83 10.29 7.34
CA ARG A 112 -5.46 11.52 6.82
C ARG A 112 -5.83 11.44 5.33
N LEU A 113 -5.43 10.37 4.63
CA LEU A 113 -5.77 10.18 3.23
C LEU A 113 -7.25 9.86 3.07
N THR A 114 -7.85 10.48 2.06
CA THR A 114 -9.27 10.33 1.71
C THR A 114 -9.35 9.76 0.29
N ASP A 115 -10.55 9.38 -0.13
CA ASP A 115 -10.79 8.91 -1.50
C ASP A 115 -10.36 9.91 -2.58
N ASP A 116 -10.56 11.21 -2.36
CA ASP A 116 -10.13 12.26 -3.31
C ASP A 116 -8.61 12.28 -3.48
N HIS A 117 -7.87 12.12 -2.37
CA HIS A 117 -6.41 12.03 -2.40
C HIS A 117 -5.98 10.77 -3.15
N LEU A 118 -6.54 9.61 -2.81
CA LEU A 118 -6.22 8.33 -3.45
C LEU A 118 -6.54 8.35 -4.95
N GLU A 119 -7.73 8.82 -5.33
CA GLU A 119 -8.15 8.95 -6.74
C GLU A 119 -7.16 9.83 -7.51
N SER A 120 -6.76 10.96 -6.92
CA SER A 120 -5.81 11.87 -7.55
C SER A 120 -4.42 11.23 -7.68
N MET A 121 -3.93 10.53 -6.66
CA MET A 121 -2.66 9.79 -6.72
C MET A 121 -2.68 8.71 -7.81
N LEU A 122 -3.75 7.93 -7.90
CA LEU A 122 -3.89 6.86 -8.89
C LEU A 122 -3.95 7.43 -10.32
N ARG A 123 -4.60 8.57 -10.52
CA ARG A 123 -4.60 9.28 -11.82
C ARG A 123 -3.23 9.81 -12.18
N LEU A 124 -2.50 10.41 -11.22
CA LEU A 124 -1.14 10.90 -11.46
C LEU A 124 -0.18 9.77 -11.81
N ALA A 125 -0.34 8.60 -11.19
CA ALA A 125 0.48 7.42 -11.44
C ALA A 125 0.13 6.66 -12.73
N ASP A 126 -0.88 7.10 -13.49
CA ASP A 126 -1.48 6.33 -14.60
C ASP A 126 -1.80 4.87 -14.19
N ALA A 127 -2.41 4.72 -13.03
CA ALA A 127 -2.49 3.44 -12.35
C ALA A 127 -3.32 2.39 -13.11
N ALA A 128 -4.24 2.81 -13.99
CA ALA A 128 -5.05 1.91 -14.80
C ALA A 128 -4.20 1.04 -15.75
N THR A 129 -3.06 1.55 -16.22
CA THR A 129 -2.19 0.92 -17.22
C THR A 129 -0.86 0.43 -16.64
N GLY A 130 -0.39 1.04 -15.54
CA GLY A 130 0.93 0.76 -14.96
C GLY A 130 0.92 0.01 -13.62
N LEU A 131 -0.11 0.22 -12.78
CA LEU A 131 -0.05 -0.21 -11.39
C LEU A 131 -0.36 -1.71 -11.24
N GLN A 132 0.62 -2.45 -10.71
CA GLN A 132 0.53 -3.89 -10.47
C GLN A 132 0.23 -4.21 -9.00
N ILE A 133 0.69 -3.39 -8.07
CA ILE A 133 0.54 -3.62 -6.63
C ILE A 133 -0.05 -2.37 -5.98
N LEU A 134 -1.12 -2.54 -5.21
CA LEU A 134 -1.68 -1.51 -4.35
C LEU A 134 -1.82 -2.05 -2.93
N LYS A 135 -1.18 -1.39 -1.95
CA LYS A 135 -1.39 -1.72 -0.53
C LYS A 135 -1.80 -0.50 0.26
N LEU A 136 -2.99 -0.53 0.87
CA LEU A 136 -3.58 0.60 1.58
C LEU A 136 -3.26 0.63 3.08
N ALA A 137 -2.11 0.11 3.49
CA ALA A 137 -1.68 0.12 4.88
C ALA A 137 -1.79 1.53 5.50
N GLY A 138 -2.39 1.64 6.69
CA GLY A 138 -2.59 2.90 7.40
C GLY A 138 -3.65 3.86 6.83
N CYS A 139 -4.26 3.56 5.67
CA CYS A 139 -5.21 4.45 4.99
C CYS A 139 -6.65 4.34 5.54
N THR A 140 -6.85 4.64 6.83
CA THR A 140 -8.10 4.36 7.56
C THR A 140 -9.30 5.23 7.16
N ASN A 141 -9.06 6.39 6.55
CA ASN A 141 -10.11 7.30 6.09
C ASN A 141 -10.58 7.08 4.64
N VAL A 142 -10.02 6.09 3.93
CA VAL A 142 -10.46 5.72 2.58
C VAL A 142 -11.73 4.86 2.68
N THR A 143 -12.75 5.20 1.87
CA THR A 143 -14.03 4.46 1.83
C THR A 143 -14.08 3.43 0.69
N GLY A 144 -13.22 3.57 -0.32
CA GLY A 144 -13.14 2.68 -1.47
C GLY A 144 -13.57 3.36 -2.78
N SER A 145 -14.30 4.47 -2.71
CA SER A 145 -14.70 5.26 -3.88
C SER A 145 -13.51 5.82 -4.67
N GLY A 146 -12.37 6.04 -4.00
CA GLY A 146 -11.11 6.50 -4.58
C GLY A 146 -10.43 5.46 -5.47
N LEU A 147 -10.86 4.19 -5.43
CA LEU A 147 -10.34 3.10 -6.29
C LEU A 147 -10.89 3.16 -7.71
N ARG A 148 -11.81 4.08 -8.02
CA ARG A 148 -12.45 4.22 -9.33
C ARG A 148 -11.46 4.25 -10.51
N PRO A 149 -10.29 4.92 -10.45
CA PRO A 149 -9.33 4.92 -11.55
C PRO A 149 -8.77 3.54 -11.92
N LEU A 150 -8.84 2.56 -11.01
CA LEU A 150 -8.38 1.19 -11.25
C LEU A 150 -9.45 0.28 -11.85
N ARG A 151 -10.70 0.74 -11.98
CA ARG A 151 -11.78 -0.09 -12.58
C ARG A 151 -11.41 -0.48 -14.00
N GLY A 152 -11.50 -1.77 -14.31
CA GLY A 152 -11.11 -2.33 -15.59
C GLY A 152 -9.58 -2.41 -15.81
N SER A 153 -8.76 -2.16 -14.78
CA SER A 153 -7.32 -2.39 -14.86
C SER A 153 -7.03 -3.86 -15.21
N ARG A 154 -6.17 -4.05 -16.20
CA ARG A 154 -5.72 -5.38 -16.67
C ARG A 154 -4.36 -5.75 -16.12
N VAL A 155 -3.65 -4.80 -15.51
CA VAL A 155 -2.28 -4.97 -15.03
C VAL A 155 -2.18 -5.17 -13.52
N LEU A 156 -3.25 -4.83 -12.78
CA LEU A 156 -3.29 -4.94 -11.32
C LEU A 156 -3.23 -6.42 -10.92
N ARG A 157 -2.20 -6.79 -10.16
CA ARG A 157 -1.90 -8.16 -9.71
C ARG A 157 -2.21 -8.38 -8.23
N GLN A 158 -1.98 -7.37 -7.41
CA GLN A 158 -2.13 -7.48 -5.97
C GLN A 158 -2.85 -6.26 -5.41
N VAL A 159 -3.82 -6.52 -4.55
CA VAL A 159 -4.49 -5.47 -3.77
C VAL A 159 -4.58 -5.88 -2.31
N ASP A 160 -4.03 -5.05 -1.43
CA ASP A 160 -4.07 -5.26 0.00
C ASP A 160 -4.92 -4.18 0.68
N PHE A 161 -6.06 -4.61 1.22
CA PHE A 161 -6.97 -3.79 2.02
C PHE A 161 -6.74 -3.96 3.53
N THR A 162 -5.73 -4.72 3.94
CA THR A 162 -5.36 -4.82 5.35
C THR A 162 -4.76 -3.48 5.77
N LEU A 163 -5.57 -2.64 6.42
CA LEU A 163 -5.16 -1.28 6.83
C LEU A 163 -4.10 -1.28 7.94
N ARG A 164 -3.58 -2.45 8.34
CA ARG A 164 -2.58 -2.58 9.39
C ARG A 164 -1.20 -2.32 8.78
N GLY A 165 -0.56 -1.23 9.19
CA GLY A 165 0.86 -0.99 8.86
C GLY A 165 1.80 -1.77 9.78
N ASN A 166 3.06 -1.92 9.36
CA ASN A 166 4.12 -2.55 10.15
C ASN A 166 4.46 -1.81 11.47
N HIS A 167 3.97 -0.59 11.64
CA HIS A 167 4.25 0.26 12.80
C HIS A 167 3.53 -0.18 14.09
N GLU A 168 2.72 -1.24 14.06
CA GLU A 168 1.88 -1.63 15.20
C GLU A 168 2.22 -3.00 15.77
N ALA A 169 3.29 -3.05 16.56
CA ALA A 169 3.58 -4.20 17.40
C ALA A 169 2.77 -4.26 18.71
N ALA A 170 1.88 -3.30 19.03
CA ALA A 170 1.50 -3.14 20.45
C ALA A 170 0.09 -2.66 20.85
N LYS A 171 -0.88 -2.37 19.97
CA LYS A 171 -2.25 -2.09 20.44
C LYS A 171 -3.30 -2.74 19.56
N GLU A 172 -4.04 -3.67 20.16
CA GLU A 172 -5.18 -4.40 19.59
C GLU A 172 -6.46 -3.54 19.50
N GLU A 173 -6.34 -2.21 19.58
CA GLU A 173 -7.47 -1.34 19.28
C GLU A 173 -7.68 -1.38 17.78
N GLU A 174 -8.61 -2.23 17.34
CA GLU A 174 -9.04 -2.32 15.95
C GLU A 174 -9.52 -0.94 15.51
N GLU A 175 -8.67 -0.19 14.82
CA GLU A 175 -9.10 1.02 14.15
C GLU A 175 -10.20 0.64 13.15
N GLU A 176 -11.39 1.17 13.37
CA GLU A 176 -12.55 0.93 12.51
C GLU A 176 -12.24 1.43 11.10
N SER A 177 -12.03 0.48 10.19
CA SER A 177 -11.88 0.75 8.76
C SER A 177 -13.13 1.46 8.24
N ARG A 178 -12.96 2.58 7.53
CA ARG A 178 -14.04 3.23 6.79
C ARG A 178 -14.30 2.63 5.41
N LEU A 179 -13.54 1.61 5.02
CA LEU A 179 -13.73 0.94 3.73
C LEU A 179 -15.13 0.31 3.69
N SER A 180 -15.92 0.69 2.68
CA SER A 180 -17.18 0.02 2.39
C SER A 180 -16.88 -1.32 1.71
N LYS A 181 -17.47 -2.37 2.25
CA LYS A 181 -17.37 -3.73 1.70
C LYS A 181 -17.98 -3.79 0.31
N GLU A 182 -19.10 -3.11 0.12
CA GLU A 182 -19.86 -3.06 -1.12
C GLU A 182 -19.06 -2.36 -2.22
N GLU A 183 -18.44 -1.21 -1.91
CA GLU A 183 -17.58 -0.50 -2.87
C GLU A 183 -16.35 -1.32 -3.25
N VAL A 184 -15.68 -1.95 -2.27
CA VAL A 184 -14.51 -2.80 -2.52
C VAL A 184 -14.88 -4.04 -3.35
N VAL A 185 -15.94 -4.76 -2.98
CA VAL A 185 -16.40 -5.93 -3.74
C VAL A 185 -16.85 -5.54 -5.15
N SER A 186 -17.56 -4.41 -5.31
CA SER A 186 -17.96 -3.91 -6.63
C SER A 186 -16.74 -3.55 -7.50
N PHE A 187 -15.74 -2.90 -6.91
CA PHE A 187 -14.46 -2.62 -7.57
C PHE A 187 -13.77 -3.92 -8.02
N LEU A 188 -13.62 -4.89 -7.12
CA LEU A 188 -12.98 -6.16 -7.45
C LEU A 188 -13.75 -6.96 -8.49
N GLN A 189 -15.08 -6.96 -8.44
CA GLN A 189 -15.92 -7.58 -9.46
C GLN A 189 -15.71 -6.92 -10.83
N SER A 190 -15.55 -5.59 -10.89
CA SER A 190 -15.25 -4.88 -12.14
C SER A 190 -13.93 -5.29 -12.78
N LEU A 191 -12.95 -5.76 -11.98
CA LEU A 191 -11.70 -6.30 -12.51
C LEU A 191 -11.94 -7.65 -13.17
N LEU A 192 -12.73 -8.53 -12.55
CA LEU A 192 -13.05 -9.86 -13.08
C LEU A 192 -13.91 -9.78 -14.35
N ASP A 193 -14.93 -8.92 -14.34
CA ASP A 193 -15.86 -8.74 -15.47
C ASP A 193 -15.17 -8.16 -16.72
N GLY A 194 -14.03 -7.49 -16.55
CA GLY A 194 -13.25 -6.86 -17.62
C GLY A 194 -12.60 -7.83 -18.62
N GLY A 195 -12.72 -9.15 -18.41
CA GLY A 195 -12.35 -10.19 -19.37
C GLY A 195 -10.84 -10.33 -19.60
N GLY A 196 -10.05 -10.37 -18.53
CA GLY A 196 -8.60 -10.56 -18.61
C GLY A 196 -7.81 -9.85 -17.51
N THR A 197 -8.22 -10.00 -16.25
CA THR A 197 -7.49 -9.39 -15.14
C THR A 197 -6.21 -10.15 -14.81
N ALA A 198 -5.15 -9.41 -14.51
CA ALA A 198 -3.91 -9.94 -13.95
C ALA A 198 -3.99 -10.17 -12.43
N LEU A 199 -5.15 -9.95 -11.79
CA LEU A 199 -5.30 -10.09 -10.34
C LEU A 199 -4.97 -11.50 -9.88
N ARG A 200 -4.10 -11.59 -8.87
CA ARG A 200 -3.57 -12.84 -8.28
C ARG A 200 -3.84 -12.92 -6.79
N ASP A 201 -3.65 -11.79 -6.10
CA ASP A 201 -3.73 -11.74 -4.66
C ASP A 201 -4.62 -10.58 -4.19
N VAL A 202 -5.51 -10.89 -3.25
CA VAL A 202 -6.38 -9.91 -2.60
C VAL A 202 -6.45 -10.21 -1.12
N SER A 203 -5.97 -9.27 -0.31
CA SER A 203 -6.02 -9.34 1.14
C SER A 203 -7.10 -8.42 1.69
N PHE A 204 -7.89 -8.92 2.65
CA PHE A 204 -9.01 -8.21 3.25
C PHE A 204 -8.80 -7.98 4.75
N PRO A 205 -9.40 -6.94 5.35
CA PRO A 205 -9.45 -6.79 6.80
C PRO A 205 -9.98 -8.04 7.50
N LYS A 206 -9.40 -8.41 8.65
CA LYS A 206 -9.84 -9.60 9.42
C LYS A 206 -11.32 -9.54 9.80
N ALA A 207 -11.82 -8.34 10.10
CA ALA A 207 -13.23 -8.09 10.42
C ALA A 207 -14.21 -8.49 9.28
N TRP A 208 -13.70 -8.71 8.06
CA TRP A 208 -14.51 -9.06 6.90
C TRP A 208 -14.58 -10.57 6.64
N ALA A 209 -13.91 -11.40 7.46
CA ALA A 209 -13.80 -12.84 7.22
C ALA A 209 -15.16 -13.58 7.13
N GLY A 210 -16.19 -13.08 7.82
CA GLY A 210 -17.54 -13.66 7.82
C GLY A 210 -18.55 -12.94 6.94
N ASP A 211 -18.14 -11.93 6.18
CA ASP A 211 -19.07 -11.13 5.39
C ASP A 211 -19.56 -11.90 4.14
N PRO A 212 -20.89 -12.05 3.91
CA PRO A 212 -21.40 -12.83 2.80
C PRO A 212 -20.94 -12.34 1.42
N ALA A 213 -20.81 -11.02 1.22
CA ALA A 213 -20.40 -10.47 -0.07
C ALA A 213 -18.92 -10.77 -0.34
N VAL A 214 -18.07 -10.66 0.68
CA VAL A 214 -16.64 -10.98 0.59
C VAL A 214 -16.42 -12.48 0.40
N VAL A 215 -17.15 -13.33 1.14
CA VAL A 215 -17.10 -14.79 1.00
C VAL A 215 -17.53 -15.22 -0.40
N GLN A 216 -18.65 -14.68 -0.91
CA GLN A 216 -19.13 -14.97 -2.25
C GLN A 216 -18.12 -14.53 -3.32
N TRP A 217 -17.55 -13.32 -3.17
CA TRP A 217 -16.55 -12.82 -4.10
C TRP A 217 -15.29 -13.70 -4.10
N LYS A 218 -14.80 -14.12 -2.92
CA LYS A 218 -13.65 -15.04 -2.80
C LYS A 218 -13.92 -16.36 -3.52
N ALA A 219 -15.09 -16.95 -3.35
CA ALA A 219 -15.47 -18.18 -4.04
C ALA A 219 -15.47 -17.99 -5.58
N ASN A 220 -16.02 -16.87 -6.07
CA ASN A 220 -15.99 -16.54 -7.50
C ASN A 220 -14.55 -16.34 -8.00
N PHE A 221 -13.71 -15.66 -7.21
CA PHE A 221 -12.31 -15.42 -7.55
C PHE A 221 -11.48 -16.71 -7.57
N ASP A 222 -11.72 -17.63 -6.63
CA ASP A 222 -11.09 -18.95 -6.61
C ASP A 222 -11.52 -19.80 -7.80
N GLN A 223 -12.81 -19.76 -8.18
CA GLN A 223 -13.29 -20.41 -9.41
C GLN A 223 -12.65 -19.80 -10.66
N TYR A 224 -12.52 -18.47 -10.73
CA TYR A 224 -11.82 -17.78 -11.81
C TYR A 224 -10.36 -18.23 -11.91
N LYS A 225 -9.63 -18.27 -10.78
CA LYS A 225 -8.25 -18.78 -10.73
C LYS A 225 -8.14 -20.22 -11.21
N ALA A 226 -9.05 -21.10 -10.80
CA ALA A 226 -9.06 -22.50 -11.23
C ALA A 226 -9.36 -22.67 -12.72
N GLY A 227 -10.16 -21.78 -13.31
CA GLY A 227 -10.43 -21.76 -14.75
C GLY A 227 -9.30 -21.15 -15.59
N CYS A 228 -8.44 -20.33 -14.99
CA CYS A 228 -7.28 -19.76 -15.66
C CYS A 228 -6.08 -20.72 -15.56
N GLN A 229 -5.68 -21.32 -16.67
CA GLN A 229 -4.38 -22.00 -16.79
C GLN A 229 -3.25 -20.96 -16.75
N ILE A 230 -2.83 -20.57 -15.55
CA ILE A 230 -1.69 -19.67 -15.36
C ILE A 230 -0.47 -20.56 -15.22
N ALA A 231 0.19 -20.81 -16.36
CA ALA A 231 1.46 -21.50 -16.37
C ALA A 231 2.53 -20.64 -15.69
N CYS A 232 3.25 -21.22 -14.73
CA CYS A 232 4.42 -20.57 -14.14
C CYS A 232 5.49 -20.40 -15.21
N SER A 233 5.92 -19.15 -15.43
CA SER A 233 6.91 -18.82 -16.46
C SER A 233 8.37 -19.06 -16.03
N LYS A 234 8.62 -19.54 -14.80
CA LYS A 234 9.98 -19.80 -14.29
C LYS A 234 10.16 -21.27 -14.02
N VAL A 235 11.15 -21.86 -14.68
CA VAL A 235 11.51 -23.28 -14.60
C VAL A 235 12.13 -23.65 -13.24
N ASP A 236 12.56 -22.69 -12.40
CA ASP A 236 13.31 -22.97 -11.15
C ASP A 236 12.87 -22.08 -9.95
N CYS A 237 11.64 -22.18 -9.46
CA CYS A 237 11.19 -21.43 -8.27
C CYS A 237 11.18 -22.29 -7.00
N GLY A 238 12.26 -22.24 -6.21
CA GLY A 238 12.45 -23.05 -4.99
C GLY A 238 11.85 -22.52 -3.67
N ASN A 239 11.11 -21.40 -3.68
CA ASN A 239 10.51 -20.81 -2.47
C ASN A 239 8.97 -20.80 -2.59
N LEU A 240 8.34 -21.87 -2.10
CA LEU A 240 6.91 -22.11 -2.22
C LEU A 240 6.27 -22.04 -0.83
N ILE A 241 5.22 -21.24 -0.66
CA ILE A 241 4.36 -21.29 0.52
C ILE A 241 3.04 -21.96 0.10
N SER A 242 2.70 -23.04 0.79
CA SER A 242 1.46 -23.78 0.58
C SER A 242 0.31 -23.09 1.29
N SER A 243 -0.61 -22.50 0.52
CA SER A 243 -2.02 -22.48 0.92
C SER A 243 -2.64 -23.76 0.36
N SER A 244 -3.65 -24.33 1.02
CA SER A 244 -4.08 -25.72 0.82
C SER A 244 -4.43 -26.17 -0.61
N TYR A 245 -4.44 -25.29 -1.62
CA TYR A 245 -4.70 -25.66 -3.03
C TYR A 245 -3.90 -24.89 -4.11
N HIS A 246 -3.03 -23.93 -3.78
CA HIS A 246 -2.21 -23.20 -4.79
C HIS A 246 -0.89 -22.68 -4.19
N GLN A 247 0.19 -22.70 -4.98
CA GLN A 247 1.47 -22.06 -4.64
C GLN A 247 1.64 -20.78 -5.49
N THR A 248 1.80 -19.64 -4.83
CA THR A 248 2.16 -18.34 -5.45
C THR A 248 3.58 -17.98 -5.05
N CYS A 249 4.43 -17.67 -6.04
CA CYS A 249 5.76 -17.13 -5.77
C CYS A 249 5.66 -15.65 -5.36
N TYR A 250 6.11 -15.29 -4.16
CA TYR A 250 6.04 -13.92 -3.65
C TYR A 250 6.85 -12.91 -4.50
N ASP A 251 7.94 -13.36 -5.13
CA ASP A 251 8.82 -12.46 -5.89
C ASP A 251 8.27 -12.09 -7.27
N CYS A 252 7.49 -12.98 -7.91
CA CYS A 252 6.99 -12.76 -9.28
C CYS A 252 5.46 -12.77 -9.39
N LEU A 253 4.75 -13.12 -8.31
CA LEU A 253 3.29 -13.27 -8.23
C LEU A 253 2.69 -14.26 -9.25
N ASN A 254 3.49 -15.14 -9.84
CA ASN A 254 2.97 -16.19 -10.71
C ASN A 254 2.39 -17.34 -9.87
N MET A 255 1.25 -17.89 -10.32
CA MET A 255 0.69 -19.13 -9.77
C MET A 255 1.41 -20.33 -10.39
N ILE A 256 1.70 -21.35 -9.58
CA ILE A 256 2.22 -22.63 -10.01
C ILE A 256 1.08 -23.66 -9.91
N CYS A 257 0.86 -24.41 -10.99
CA CYS A 257 -0.11 -25.50 -11.02
C CYS A 257 0.51 -26.80 -10.46
N GLU A 258 -0.27 -27.53 -9.66
CA GLU A 258 0.10 -28.80 -9.02
C GLU A 258 0.65 -29.89 -9.97
N PRO A 259 0.17 -30.11 -11.22
CA PRO A 259 0.77 -31.12 -12.10
C PRO A 259 2.21 -30.82 -12.56
N CYS A 260 2.75 -29.64 -12.28
CA CYS A 260 4.15 -29.32 -12.55
C CYS A 260 5.11 -29.79 -11.42
N SER A 261 4.62 -30.35 -10.32
CA SER A 261 5.46 -30.87 -9.22
C SER A 261 5.91 -32.32 -9.39
N ASP A 262 5.24 -33.10 -10.24
CA ASP A 262 5.37 -34.57 -10.23
C ASP A 262 6.28 -35.13 -11.34
N GLU A 263 6.81 -34.29 -12.24
CA GLU A 263 7.76 -34.69 -13.31
C GLU A 263 9.21 -34.27 -13.04
N TRP A 264 9.62 -34.17 -11.78
CA TRP A 264 11.00 -33.87 -11.38
C TRP A 264 11.83 -35.13 -11.08
N ASP A 265 11.52 -36.25 -11.74
CA ASP A 265 12.43 -37.38 -11.78
C ASP A 265 13.47 -37.16 -12.89
N ASP A 266 14.72 -37.28 -12.45
CA ASP A 266 15.98 -37.12 -13.17
C ASP A 266 15.96 -37.56 -14.66
N VAL A 267 16.77 -36.85 -15.46
CA VAL A 267 17.40 -37.25 -16.74
C VAL A 267 16.96 -36.45 -17.99
N ASN A 268 17.78 -35.46 -18.35
CA ASN A 268 18.08 -34.98 -19.70
C ASN A 268 16.92 -34.82 -20.71
N GLY A 269 16.41 -33.59 -20.87
CA GLY A 269 15.73 -33.19 -22.11
C GLY A 269 14.81 -31.99 -21.94
N TYR A 270 15.19 -30.82 -22.44
CA TYR A 270 14.39 -29.60 -22.39
C TYR A 270 13.10 -29.71 -23.24
N PRO A 271 11.91 -29.51 -22.66
CA PRO A 271 10.72 -29.22 -23.45
C PRO A 271 10.69 -27.72 -23.79
N THR A 272 10.55 -27.40 -25.08
CA THR A 272 10.18 -26.06 -25.53
C THR A 272 8.66 -26.04 -25.70
N VAL A 273 7.94 -25.27 -24.90
CA VAL A 273 6.49 -25.12 -25.05
C VAL A 273 6.22 -23.83 -25.82
N HIS A 274 5.67 -23.98 -27.02
CA HIS A 274 5.06 -22.89 -27.78
C HIS A 274 3.63 -22.67 -27.29
N CYS A 275 3.24 -21.41 -27.10
CA CYS A 275 1.85 -21.01 -26.98
C CYS A 275 1.31 -20.70 -28.39
N ASP A 276 0.16 -21.30 -28.75
CA ASP A 276 -0.73 -20.76 -29.79
C ASP A 276 -1.66 -19.70 -29.17
#